data_AF-A0A452UN97-F1
#
_entry.id   AF-A0A452UN97-F1
#
_cell.length_a   1.000
_cell.length_b   1.000
_cell.length_c   1.000
_cell.angle_alpha   90.00
_cell.angle_beta   90.00
_cell.angle_gamma   90.00
#
_symmetry.space_group_name_H-M   'P 1'
#
loop_
_entity.id
_entity.type
_entity.pdbx_description
1 polymer ?
#
loop_
_entity_poly.entity_id
_entity_poly.type
_entity_poly.pdbx_seq_one_letter_code
_entity_poly.pdbx_strand_id
1 'polypeptide(L)' 'MVPISRIRQGPENTVRIALQLDDGSRLQDTFCSGQTLWELLSHFAQTR' A
#
# COMPACT_ATOMS: atom_id res chain seq x y z
N MET A 1 -21.45 14.70 2.86
CA MET A 1 -20.39 13.92 2.19
C MET A 1 -19.19 14.84 2.03
N VAL A 2 -18.11 14.61 2.76
CA VAL A 2 -16.91 15.49 2.74
C VAL A 2 -15.80 14.73 2.03
N PRO A 3 -15.17 15.26 0.97
CA PRO A 3 -14.07 14.58 0.32
C PRO A 3 -12.86 14.59 1.27
N ILE A 4 -12.40 13.40 1.67
CA ILE A 4 -11.12 13.27 2.39
C ILE A 4 -10.00 13.36 1.37
N SER A 5 -9.72 14.57 0.89
CA SER A 5 -8.47 14.89 0.21
C SER A 5 -7.46 15.34 1.26
N ARG A 6 -7.01 14.42 2.12
CA ARG A 6 -5.93 14.71 3.07
C ARG A 6 -4.58 14.46 2.39
N ILE A 7 -4.20 15.35 1.48
CA ILE A 7 -2.82 15.49 1.02
C ILE A 7 -2.13 16.36 2.07
N ARG A 8 -1.58 15.74 3.12
CA ARG A 8 -0.60 16.39 4.01
C ARG A 8 0.78 15.93 3.57
N GLN A 9 1.46 16.76 2.78
CA GLN A 9 2.91 16.69 2.55
C GLN A 9 3.65 17.08 3.86
N GLY A 10 3.54 16.26 4.90
CA GLY A 10 4.61 16.10 5.90
C GLY A 10 5.58 15.02 5.42
N PRO A 11 6.63 14.61 6.17
CA PRO A 11 7.46 13.47 5.77
C PRO A 11 6.51 12.35 5.39
N GLU A 12 6.55 11.93 4.12
CA GLU A 12 5.50 11.10 3.54
C GLU A 12 5.33 9.91 4.48
N ASN A 13 4.18 9.82 5.15
CA ASN A 13 3.94 8.79 6.14
C ASN A 13 3.68 7.50 5.36
N THR A 14 4.75 7.00 4.75
CA THR A 14 4.78 5.87 3.85
C THR A 14 5.32 4.69 4.62
N VAL A 15 4.70 3.54 4.39
CA VAL A 15 5.05 2.27 4.98
C VAL A 15 5.48 1.36 3.87
N ARG A 16 6.58 0.63 4.09
CA ARG A 16 7.01 -0.43 3.18
C ARG A 16 6.38 -1.72 3.62
N ILE A 17 5.72 -2.40 2.71
CA ILE A 17 5.02 -3.65 3.00
C ILE A 17 5.53 -4.73 2.05
N ALA A 18 5.86 -5.89 2.63
CA ALA A 18 6.31 -7.06 1.91
C ALA A 18 5.29 -8.20 2.09
N LEU A 19 4.89 -8.81 0.99
CA LEU A 19 4.09 -10.03 0.95
C LEU A 19 4.97 -11.21 0.57
N GLN A 20 4.95 -12.25 1.39
CA GLN A 20 5.62 -13.51 1.10
C GLN A 20 4.60 -14.48 0.50
N LEU A 21 4.89 -14.96 -0.70
CA LEU A 21 4.05 -15.92 -1.43
C LEU A 21 4.43 -17.35 -1.04
N ASP A 22 3.54 -18.30 -1.34
CA ASP A 22 3.72 -19.71 -1.01
C ASP A 22 4.88 -20.36 -1.79
N ASP A 23 5.19 -19.86 -2.98
CA ASP A 23 6.36 -20.26 -3.77
C ASP A 23 7.70 -19.74 -3.20
N GLY A 24 7.64 -18.95 -2.11
CA GLY A 24 8.80 -18.38 -1.43
C GLY A 24 9.26 -17.05 -1.99
N SER A 25 8.70 -16.59 -3.13
CA SER A 25 8.95 -15.24 -3.64
C SER A 25 8.37 -14.16 -2.71
N ARG A 26 8.95 -12.96 -2.83
CA ARG A 26 8.57 -11.79 -2.03
C ARG A 26 8.24 -10.63 -2.92
N LEU A 27 7.03 -10.09 -2.77
CA LEU A 27 6.64 -8.82 -3.36
C LEU A 27 6.83 -7.75 -2.29
N GLN A 28 7.40 -6.60 -2.63
CA GLN A 28 7.46 -5.46 -1.72
C GLN A 28 7.08 -4.19 -2.46
N ASP A 29 6.39 -3.29 -1.77
CA ASP A 29 6.14 -1.94 -2.27
C ASP A 29 5.97 -0.92 -1.13
N THR A 30 5.92 0.36 -1.50
CA THR A 30 5.76 1.48 -0.59
C THR A 30 4.36 2.06 -0.72
N PHE A 31 3.64 2.12 0.40
CA PHE A 31 2.25 2.57 0.47
C PHE A 31 2.11 3.77 1.39
N CYS A 32 1.16 4.64 1.12
CA CYS A 32 0.78 5.67 2.08
C CYS A 32 0.08 5.01 3.28
N SER A 33 0.44 5.39 4.49
CA SER A 33 -0.16 4.92 5.76
C SER A 33 -1.68 5.11 5.88
N GLY A 34 -2.30 5.89 4.98
CA GLY A 34 -3.75 6.04 4.89
C GLY A 34 -4.45 5.04 3.97
N GLN A 35 -3.72 4.16 3.29
CA GLN A 35 -4.30 3.14 2.42
C GLN A 35 -4.87 1.98 3.23
N THR A 36 -5.90 1.34 2.70
CA THR A 36 -6.52 0.18 3.35
C THR A 36 -5.78 -1.11 2.99
N LEU A 37 -5.96 -2.14 3.81
CA LEU A 37 -5.43 -3.47 3.51
C LEU A 37 -5.94 -4.01 2.16
N TRP A 38 -7.18 -3.68 1.79
CA TRP A 38 -7.75 -4.10 0.51
C TRP A 38 -7.06 -3.43 -0.68
N GLU A 39 -6.80 -2.12 -0.61
CA GLU A 39 -6.05 -1.39 -1.65
C GLU A 39 -4.66 -2.00 -1.86
N LEU A 40 -4.00 -2.36 -0.76
CA LEU A 40 -2.71 -3.01 -0.79
C LEU A 40 -2.76 -4.39 -1.48
N LEU A 41 -3.75 -5.23 -1.12
CA LEU A 41 -3.92 -6.55 -1.74
C LEU A 41 -4.26 -6.43 -3.24
N SER A 42 -5.09 -5.44 -3.60
CA SER A 42 -5.44 -5.15 -4.99
C SER A 42 -4.23 -4.71 -5.82
N HIS A 43 -3.33 -3.90 -5.24
CA HIS A 43 -2.09 -3.47 -5.89
C HIS A 43 -1.21 -4.68 -6.25
N PHE A 44 -0.99 -5.61 -5.33
CA PHE A 44 -0.20 -6.81 -5.62
C PHE A 44 -0.87 -7.77 -6.61
N ALA A 45 -2.21 -7.81 -6.66
CA ALA A 45 -2.93 -8.57 -7.67
C ALA A 45 -2.80 -7.96 -9.08
N GLN A 46 -2.71 -6.63 -9.18
CA GLN A 46 -2.45 -5.91 -10.44
C GLN A 46 -0.98 -5.97 -10.88
N THR A 47 -0.07 -6.24 -9.96
CA THR A 47 1.37 -6.37 -10.25
C THR A 47 1.73 -7.78 -10.78
N ARG A 48 0.75 -8.67 -10.96
CA ARG A 48 0.91 -10.02 -11.54
C ARG A 48 0.67 -10.05 -13.04
#